data_AF-A0A1V3NYS3-F1
#
_entry.id   AF-A0A1V3NYS3-F1
#
_cell.length_a   1.000
_cell.length_b   1.000
_cell.length_c   1.000
_cell.angle_alpha   90.00
_cell.angle_beta   90.00
_cell.angle_gamma   90.00
#
_symmetry.space_group_name_H-M   'P 1'
#
loop_
_entity.id
_entity.type
_entity.pdbx_description
1 polymer ?
#
loop_
_entity_poly.entity_id
_entity_poly.type
_entity_poly.pdbx_seq_one_letter_code
_entity_poly.pdbx_strand_id
1 'polypeptide(L)'
;MNFLWLLGGIMKWAGLRSFFVVLLMAFAAGGNVSAAGTAPNDANDLEEAAGMVDAQSASISAVMKLCEQKQPKYAYDFHMADYVWHADNHDMVLAEKRVLGNAAERALQPLIERGIDEIEKGVEANPSNCVRFSNALITGSRNVKTYTPRAYGYLIAVYEKAPDLIAEHERQEVETGCVKGYSNRGGRNFEKALGMCRCTRDAIYTALTDQERQDMFAHSGDPTYMQKASWSGKLRKKGQACMAMLDTQTQ
;
A
#
# COMPACT_ATOMS: atom_id res chain seq x y z
N MET A 1 -13.89 8.68 -18.89
CA MET A 1 -13.20 9.25 -17.71
C MET A 1 -11.93 9.96 -18.19
N ASN A 2 -11.64 11.21 -17.79
CA ASN A 2 -10.53 11.99 -18.37
C ASN A 2 -9.20 11.70 -17.63
N PHE A 3 -8.10 11.47 -18.34
CA PHE A 3 -6.81 11.03 -17.75
C PHE A 3 -6.24 12.01 -16.70
N LEU A 4 -6.43 13.32 -16.90
CA LEU A 4 -6.06 14.34 -15.92
C LEU A 4 -6.84 14.24 -14.60
N TRP A 5 -8.05 13.67 -14.64
CA TRP A 5 -8.80 13.37 -13.43
C TRP A 5 -8.20 12.19 -12.68
N LEU A 6 -7.64 11.20 -13.35
CA LEU A 6 -7.03 10.04 -12.71
C LEU A 6 -5.74 10.45 -11.99
N LEU A 7 -4.97 11.36 -12.58
CA LEU A 7 -3.83 12.02 -11.96
C LEU A 7 -4.21 12.76 -10.65
N GLY A 8 -5.33 13.49 -10.60
CA GLY A 8 -5.76 14.12 -9.33
C GLY A 8 -6.07 13.12 -8.20
N GLY A 9 -6.45 11.87 -8.53
CA GLY A 9 -6.64 10.79 -7.55
C GLY A 9 -5.33 10.17 -7.07
N ILE A 10 -4.40 9.94 -8.01
CA ILE A 10 -3.02 9.52 -7.76
C ILE A 10 -2.32 10.47 -6.80
N MET A 11 -2.48 11.77 -7.07
CA MET A 11 -1.65 12.80 -6.49
C MET A 11 -2.12 13.30 -5.12
N LYS A 12 -3.43 13.21 -4.80
CA LYS A 12 -3.94 13.49 -3.45
C LYS A 12 -3.37 12.54 -2.39
N TRP A 13 -2.98 11.32 -2.77
CA TRP A 13 -2.46 10.31 -1.84
C TRP A 13 -0.93 10.22 -1.85
N ALA A 14 -0.29 10.32 -3.02
CA ALA A 14 1.18 10.39 -3.12
C ALA A 14 1.75 11.69 -2.50
N GLY A 15 1.15 12.85 -2.80
CA GLY A 15 1.63 14.14 -2.29
C GLY A 15 1.41 14.37 -0.78
N LEU A 16 0.47 13.64 -0.16
CA LEU A 16 0.21 13.76 1.28
C LEU A 16 1.28 13.06 2.13
N ARG A 17 2.06 12.13 1.59
CA ARG A 17 3.12 11.42 2.33
C ARG A 17 4.51 12.03 2.11
N SER A 18 4.84 12.49 0.90
CA SER A 18 6.12 13.16 0.63
C SER A 18 6.28 14.47 1.44
N PHE A 19 5.19 15.15 1.78
CA PHE A 19 5.21 16.32 2.68
C PHE A 19 5.32 15.93 4.17
N PHE A 20 4.93 14.72 4.55
CA PHE A 20 4.95 14.25 5.93
C PHE A 20 6.31 13.73 6.38
N VAL A 21 7.18 13.28 5.45
CA VAL A 21 8.58 12.92 5.75
C VAL A 21 9.37 14.14 6.24
N VAL A 22 8.96 15.36 5.88
CA VAL A 22 9.60 16.61 6.37
C VAL A 22 8.98 17.10 7.70
N LEU A 23 7.77 16.64 8.07
CA LEU A 23 7.03 17.18 9.22
C LEU A 23 6.94 16.24 10.45
N LEU A 24 7.35 14.98 10.34
CA LEU A 24 7.29 13.98 11.43
C LEU A 24 8.45 14.03 12.44
N MET A 25 9.16 15.16 12.55
CA MET A 25 10.06 15.43 13.70
C MET A 25 9.32 15.98 14.93
N ALA A 26 8.00 16.17 14.87
CA ALA A 26 7.23 16.66 16.00
C ALA A 26 5.95 15.83 16.18
N PHE A 27 5.66 15.48 17.43
CA PHE A 27 4.42 14.85 17.92
C PHE A 27 4.34 13.32 17.87
N ALA A 28 5.10 12.70 18.77
CA ALA A 28 4.70 11.44 19.40
C ALA A 28 3.89 11.76 20.67
N ALA A 29 2.59 11.48 20.70
CA ALA A 29 1.82 11.10 21.90
C ALA A 29 0.34 10.84 21.58
N GLY A 30 -0.15 9.66 21.97
CA GLY A 30 -1.50 9.50 22.53
C GLY A 30 -2.53 8.67 21.73
N GLY A 31 -2.95 7.54 22.32
CA GLY A 31 -4.34 7.05 22.20
C GLY A 31 -4.54 5.59 21.77
N ASN A 32 -4.77 4.71 22.75
CA ASN A 32 -5.14 3.28 22.63
C ASN A 32 -6.49 3.03 21.93
N VAL A 33 -6.64 1.88 21.23
CA VAL A 33 -7.63 0.80 21.51
C VAL A 33 -7.19 -0.51 20.82
N SER A 34 -7.22 -1.59 21.59
CA SER A 34 -6.82 -2.96 21.30
C SER A 34 -7.76 -3.73 20.36
N ALA A 35 -7.19 -4.64 19.56
CA ALA A 35 -7.80 -5.93 19.25
C ALA A 35 -6.69 -6.99 19.31
N ALA A 36 -6.87 -7.95 20.22
CA ALA A 36 -5.89 -8.94 20.63
C ALA A 36 -5.58 -9.96 19.52
N GLY A 37 -4.29 -10.12 19.29
CA GLY A 37 -3.59 -11.24 18.68
C GLY A 37 -2.14 -10.98 19.07
N THR A 38 -1.56 -11.81 19.91
CA THR A 38 -0.22 -11.61 20.49
C THR A 38 0.83 -11.83 19.41
N ALA A 39 1.01 -10.84 18.53
CA ALA A 39 2.25 -10.74 17.78
C ALA A 39 3.40 -10.59 18.80
N PRO A 40 4.55 -11.27 18.60
CA PRO A 40 5.69 -11.11 19.49
C PRO A 40 6.10 -9.64 19.44
N ASN A 41 5.85 -8.92 20.53
CA ASN A 41 5.96 -7.47 20.56
C ASN A 41 7.41 -6.96 20.66
N ASP A 42 8.40 -7.86 20.69
CA ASP A 42 9.78 -7.52 20.97
C ASP A 42 10.76 -8.17 19.99
N ALA A 43 10.95 -7.56 18.82
CA ALA A 43 12.10 -7.90 17.97
C ALA A 43 13.41 -7.57 18.71
N ASN A 44 14.32 -8.53 18.77
CA ASN A 44 15.62 -8.37 19.41
C ASN A 44 16.71 -7.98 18.42
N ASP A 45 16.53 -8.31 17.14
CA ASP A 45 17.44 -7.98 16.05
C ASP A 45 16.71 -7.70 14.72
N LEU A 46 17.48 -7.42 13.67
CA LEU A 46 17.00 -7.09 12.33
C LEU A 46 16.31 -8.27 11.63
N GLU A 47 16.83 -9.49 11.78
CA GLU A 47 16.27 -10.68 11.11
C GLU A 47 14.93 -11.06 11.75
N GLU A 48 14.83 -10.97 13.08
CA GLU A 48 13.58 -11.14 13.80
C GLU A 48 12.57 -10.05 13.43
N ALA A 49 13.00 -8.78 13.35
CA ALA A 49 12.13 -7.68 12.93
C ALA A 49 11.58 -7.87 11.52
N ALA A 50 12.44 -8.27 10.57
CA ALA A 50 12.04 -8.57 9.20
C ALA A 50 11.06 -9.76 9.16
N GLY A 51 11.34 -10.81 9.93
CA GLY A 51 10.45 -11.95 10.06
C GLY A 51 9.07 -11.64 10.61
N MET A 52 8.96 -10.68 11.53
CA MET A 52 7.67 -10.22 12.02
C MET A 52 6.86 -9.51 10.94
N VAL A 53 7.50 -8.73 10.07
CA VAL A 53 6.81 -8.05 8.95
C VAL A 53 6.34 -9.05 7.91
N ASP A 54 7.17 -10.03 7.55
CA ASP A 54 6.79 -11.11 6.64
C ASP A 54 5.62 -11.93 7.22
N ALA A 55 5.71 -12.32 8.49
CA ALA A 55 4.65 -13.04 9.20
C ALA A 55 3.31 -12.30 9.19
N GLN A 56 3.32 -10.99 9.47
CA GLN A 56 2.12 -10.17 9.45
C GLN A 56 1.53 -10.04 8.05
N SER A 57 2.40 -9.87 7.06
CA SER A 57 2.01 -9.75 5.65
C SER A 57 1.33 -11.03 5.17
N ALA A 58 1.93 -12.19 5.44
CA ALA A 58 1.34 -13.49 5.15
C ALA A 58 0.01 -13.72 5.91
N SER A 59 -0.04 -13.34 7.20
CA SER A 59 -1.24 -13.48 8.02
C SER A 59 -2.41 -12.65 7.49
N ILE A 60 -2.16 -11.41 7.09
CA ILE A 60 -3.20 -10.53 6.54
C ILE A 60 -3.71 -11.06 5.20
N SER A 61 -2.83 -11.53 4.32
CA SER A 61 -3.26 -12.13 3.04
C SER A 61 -4.08 -13.41 3.24
N ALA A 62 -3.67 -14.29 4.17
CA ALA A 62 -4.45 -15.49 4.51
C ALA A 62 -5.84 -15.13 5.02
N VAL A 63 -5.92 -14.15 5.91
CA VAL A 63 -7.18 -13.67 6.51
C VAL A 63 -8.09 -13.00 5.49
N MET A 64 -7.55 -12.20 4.57
CA MET A 64 -8.34 -11.59 3.48
C MET A 64 -8.92 -12.66 2.56
N LYS A 65 -8.15 -13.70 2.24
CA LYS A 65 -8.62 -14.84 1.45
C LYS A 65 -9.71 -15.64 2.17
N LEU A 66 -9.55 -15.89 3.47
CA LEU A 66 -10.60 -16.52 4.28
C LEU A 66 -11.87 -15.65 4.31
N CYS A 67 -11.72 -14.35 4.53
CA CYS A 67 -12.83 -13.39 4.53
C CYS A 67 -13.57 -13.35 3.20
N GLU A 68 -12.86 -13.41 2.08
CA GLU A 68 -13.45 -13.55 0.74
C GLU A 68 -14.29 -14.83 0.62
N GLN A 69 -13.76 -15.98 1.05
CA GLN A 69 -14.50 -17.25 1.01
C GLN A 69 -15.78 -17.20 1.83
N LYS A 70 -15.75 -16.58 3.02
CA LYS A 70 -16.92 -16.48 3.91
C LYS A 70 -17.89 -15.37 3.49
N GLN A 71 -17.41 -14.32 2.83
CA GLN A 71 -18.23 -13.19 2.35
C GLN A 71 -17.91 -12.79 0.89
N PRO A 72 -18.25 -13.63 -0.10
CA PRO A 72 -17.88 -13.38 -1.50
C PRO A 72 -18.44 -12.06 -2.07
N LYS A 73 -19.55 -11.57 -1.52
CA LYS A 73 -20.14 -10.29 -1.92
C LYS A 73 -19.25 -9.06 -1.67
N TYR A 74 -18.24 -9.17 -0.81
CA TYR A 74 -17.25 -8.12 -0.52
C TYR A 74 -15.85 -8.48 -1.03
N ALA A 75 -15.71 -9.45 -1.95
CA ALA A 75 -14.41 -9.89 -2.47
C ALA A 75 -13.51 -8.73 -2.92
N TYR A 76 -14.09 -7.75 -3.62
CA TYR A 76 -13.39 -6.53 -4.02
C TYR A 76 -12.77 -5.78 -2.83
N ASP A 77 -13.49 -5.61 -1.72
CA ASP A 77 -13.01 -4.87 -0.55
C ASP A 77 -11.90 -5.64 0.16
N PHE A 78 -11.92 -6.99 0.13
CA PHE A 78 -10.84 -7.80 0.68
C PHE A 78 -9.58 -7.77 -0.18
N HIS A 79 -9.71 -7.84 -1.51
CA HIS A 79 -8.57 -7.67 -2.43
C HIS A 79 -7.95 -6.28 -2.28
N MET A 80 -8.81 -5.26 -2.18
CA MET A 80 -8.36 -3.89 -1.95
C MET A 80 -7.66 -3.73 -0.60
N ALA A 81 -8.19 -4.35 0.46
CA ALA A 81 -7.59 -4.29 1.79
C ALA A 81 -6.22 -4.98 1.86
N ASP A 82 -6.10 -6.17 1.26
CA ASP A 82 -4.82 -6.89 1.14
C ASP A 82 -3.79 -6.04 0.38
N TYR A 83 -4.18 -5.53 -0.80
CA TYR A 83 -3.31 -4.67 -1.60
C TYR A 83 -2.88 -3.40 -0.85
N VAL A 84 -3.83 -2.70 -0.22
CA VAL A 84 -3.55 -1.46 0.50
C VAL A 84 -2.65 -1.71 1.70
N TRP A 85 -2.80 -2.83 2.42
CA TRP A 85 -1.89 -3.19 3.49
C TRP A 85 -0.45 -3.29 2.98
N HIS A 86 -0.20 -4.09 1.95
CA HIS A 86 1.16 -4.27 1.41
C HIS A 86 1.73 -2.99 0.82
N ALA A 87 0.86 -2.19 0.19
CA ALA A 87 1.24 -0.92 -0.40
C ALA A 87 1.55 0.16 0.64
N ASP A 88 0.77 0.26 1.72
CA ASP A 88 0.99 1.25 2.78
C ASP A 88 2.16 0.88 3.71
N ASN A 89 2.61 -0.37 3.68
CA ASN A 89 3.78 -0.88 4.41
C ASN A 89 4.92 -1.25 3.46
N HIS A 90 4.92 -0.73 2.25
CA HIS A 90 5.86 -1.18 1.22
C HIS A 90 7.32 -0.83 1.56
N ASP A 91 7.55 0.27 2.28
CA ASP A 91 8.84 0.60 2.88
C ASP A 91 9.38 -0.52 3.77
N MET A 92 8.52 -1.08 4.64
CA MET A 92 8.86 -2.19 5.53
C MET A 92 9.06 -3.49 4.77
N VAL A 93 8.23 -3.78 3.77
CA VAL A 93 8.38 -4.98 2.91
C VAL A 93 9.70 -4.93 2.12
N LEU A 94 10.09 -3.75 1.62
CA LEU A 94 11.37 -3.57 0.94
C LEU A 94 12.56 -3.75 1.89
N ALA A 95 12.48 -3.21 3.10
CA ALA A 95 13.51 -3.38 4.13
C ALA A 95 13.63 -4.84 4.58
N GLU A 96 12.51 -5.51 4.80
CA GLU A 96 12.41 -6.93 5.15
C GLU A 96 13.07 -7.82 4.09
N LYS A 97 12.70 -7.66 2.81
CA LYS A 97 13.33 -8.38 1.70
C LYS A 97 14.83 -8.15 1.60
N ARG A 98 15.29 -6.94 1.91
CA ARG A 98 16.72 -6.61 1.90
C ARG A 98 17.47 -7.27 3.06
N VAL A 99 16.86 -7.35 4.23
CA VAL A 99 17.47 -7.98 5.42
C VAL A 99 17.51 -9.50 5.26
N LEU A 100 16.40 -10.12 4.89
CA LEU A 100 16.30 -11.57 4.83
C LEU A 100 16.88 -12.17 3.54
N GLY A 101 17.02 -11.37 2.48
CA GLY A 101 17.34 -11.89 1.15
C GLY A 101 16.37 -13.01 0.74
N ASN A 102 16.88 -14.04 0.07
CA ASN A 102 16.11 -15.26 -0.24
C ASN A 102 16.10 -16.28 0.92
N ALA A 103 16.60 -15.94 2.10
CA ALA A 103 16.78 -16.89 3.22
C ALA A 103 15.63 -16.86 4.25
N ALA A 104 14.66 -15.97 4.06
CA ALA A 104 13.58 -15.61 5.00
C ALA A 104 12.70 -16.76 5.51
N GLU A 105 12.37 -17.72 4.65
CA GLU A 105 11.13 -18.50 4.84
C GLU A 105 11.18 -19.53 5.98
N ARG A 106 12.35 -19.98 6.45
CA ARG A 106 12.40 -21.19 7.30
C ARG A 106 12.42 -20.96 8.82
N ALA A 107 13.03 -19.88 9.29
CA ALA A 107 13.22 -19.69 10.74
C ALA A 107 11.95 -19.16 11.43
N LEU A 108 11.09 -18.48 10.68
CA LEU A 108 9.99 -17.68 11.23
C LEU A 108 8.62 -18.30 10.97
N GLN A 109 8.55 -19.29 10.08
CA GLN A 109 7.35 -20.05 9.71
C GLN A 109 6.43 -20.43 10.90
N PRO A 110 6.93 -20.90 12.06
CA PRO A 110 6.07 -21.26 13.20
C PRO A 110 5.39 -20.08 13.91
N LEU A 111 5.93 -18.87 13.75
CA LEU A 111 5.29 -17.63 14.22
C LEU A 111 4.23 -17.17 13.23
N ILE A 112 4.50 -17.33 11.92
CA ILE A 112 3.54 -17.05 10.84
C ILE A 112 2.29 -17.93 11.02
N GLU A 113 2.48 -19.24 11.16
CA GLU A 113 1.38 -20.20 11.28
C GLU A 113 0.51 -19.95 12.52
N ARG A 114 1.12 -19.61 13.67
CA ARG A 114 0.35 -19.25 14.88
C ARG A 114 -0.44 -17.95 14.73
N GLY A 115 0.16 -16.92 14.13
CA GLY A 115 -0.53 -15.65 13.87
C GLY A 115 -1.72 -15.82 12.94
N ILE A 116 -1.55 -16.62 11.88
CA ILE A 116 -2.63 -17.02 10.96
C ILE A 116 -3.75 -17.72 11.76
N ASP A 117 -3.42 -18.78 12.49
CA ASP A 117 -4.39 -19.58 13.25
C ASP A 117 -5.26 -18.74 14.22
N GLU A 118 -4.65 -17.79 14.93
CA GLU A 118 -5.37 -16.95 15.90
C GLU A 118 -6.34 -15.99 15.20
N ILE A 119 -5.90 -15.35 14.11
CA ILE A 119 -6.75 -14.41 13.38
C ILE A 119 -7.86 -15.16 12.63
N GLU A 120 -7.55 -16.31 12.02
CA GLU A 120 -8.52 -17.16 11.36
C GLU A 120 -9.63 -17.58 12.33
N LYS A 121 -9.29 -18.12 13.50
CA LYS A 121 -10.27 -18.49 14.55
C LYS A 121 -11.15 -17.30 14.95
N GLY A 122 -10.56 -16.10 15.10
CA GLY A 122 -11.29 -14.88 15.42
C GLY A 122 -12.25 -14.42 14.32
N VAL A 123 -11.89 -14.65 13.05
CA VAL A 123 -12.74 -14.38 11.89
C VAL A 123 -13.86 -15.41 11.74
N GLU A 124 -13.55 -16.70 11.91
CA GLU A 124 -14.55 -17.78 11.83
C GLU A 124 -15.64 -17.65 12.88
N ALA A 125 -15.27 -17.25 14.09
CA ALA A 125 -16.23 -17.03 15.18
C ALA A 125 -17.21 -15.87 14.91
N ASN A 126 -16.84 -14.89 14.08
CA ASN A 126 -17.71 -13.77 13.74
C ASN A 126 -17.39 -13.18 12.37
N PRO A 127 -18.11 -13.59 11.30
CA PRO A 127 -17.86 -13.12 9.95
C PRO A 127 -17.92 -11.59 9.80
N SER A 128 -18.78 -10.88 10.55
CA SER A 128 -18.88 -9.41 10.45
C SER A 128 -17.57 -8.68 10.79
N ASN A 129 -16.65 -9.34 11.49
CA ASN A 129 -15.30 -8.83 11.71
C ASN A 129 -14.52 -8.64 10.41
N CYS A 130 -14.76 -9.44 9.37
CA CYS A 130 -14.07 -9.31 8.08
C CYS A 130 -14.21 -7.91 7.48
N VAL A 131 -15.44 -7.40 7.40
CA VAL A 131 -15.72 -6.08 6.80
C VAL A 131 -15.13 -4.96 7.65
N ARG A 132 -15.21 -5.07 8.98
CA ARG A 132 -14.61 -4.08 9.87
C ARG A 132 -13.08 -4.08 9.75
N PHE A 133 -12.48 -5.26 9.65
CA PHE A 133 -11.04 -5.43 9.54
C PHE A 133 -10.52 -4.93 8.19
N SER A 134 -11.17 -5.28 7.08
CA SER A 134 -10.82 -4.77 5.75
C SER A 134 -10.91 -3.25 5.66
N ASN A 135 -11.98 -2.65 6.21
CA ASN A 135 -12.12 -1.20 6.27
C ASN A 135 -10.99 -0.54 7.09
N ALA A 136 -10.55 -1.17 8.18
CA ALA A 136 -9.44 -0.66 8.99
C ALA A 136 -8.11 -0.66 8.21
N LEU A 137 -7.87 -1.67 7.37
CA LEU A 137 -6.71 -1.75 6.48
C LEU A 137 -6.80 -0.70 5.36
N ILE A 138 -7.94 -0.60 4.66
CA ILE A 138 -8.17 0.36 3.56
C ILE A 138 -7.97 1.81 4.02
N THR A 139 -8.41 2.14 5.23
CA THR A 139 -8.28 3.49 5.82
C THR A 139 -6.89 3.79 6.36
N GLY A 140 -5.98 2.80 6.41
CA GLY A 140 -4.63 2.96 6.94
C GLY A 140 -4.55 3.07 8.47
N SER A 141 -5.64 2.77 9.19
CA SER A 141 -5.66 2.76 10.66
C SER A 141 -4.85 1.62 11.28
N ARG A 142 -4.42 0.67 10.44
CA ARG A 142 -3.69 -0.54 10.79
C ARG A 142 -2.51 -0.69 9.83
N ASN A 143 -1.29 -0.59 10.35
CA ASN A 143 -0.02 -0.73 9.63
C ASN A 143 1.06 -1.37 10.53
N VAL A 144 2.21 -1.72 9.97
CA VAL A 144 3.35 -2.33 10.69
C VAL A 144 3.77 -1.48 11.89
N LYS A 145 3.84 -0.14 11.74
CA LYS A 145 4.16 0.77 12.85
C LYS A 145 3.20 0.64 14.04
N THR A 146 1.92 0.35 13.79
CA THR A 146 0.92 0.15 14.85
C THR A 146 0.89 -1.28 15.40
N TYR A 147 1.21 -2.29 14.59
CA TYR A 147 1.18 -3.69 15.01
C TYR A 147 2.46 -4.16 15.70
N THR A 148 3.62 -3.77 15.18
CA THR A 148 4.95 -4.13 15.68
C THR A 148 5.87 -2.89 15.68
N PRO A 149 5.63 -1.92 16.57
CA PRO A 149 6.35 -0.65 16.60
C PRO A 149 7.87 -0.81 16.78
N ARG A 150 8.32 -1.86 17.48
CA ARG A 150 9.75 -2.14 17.66
C ARG A 150 10.40 -2.71 16.40
N ALA A 151 9.74 -3.63 15.70
CA ALA A 151 10.21 -4.13 14.40
C ALA A 151 10.29 -3.00 13.37
N TYR A 152 9.26 -2.13 13.35
CA TYR A 152 9.28 -0.90 12.56
C TYR A 152 10.52 -0.04 12.85
N GLY A 153 10.87 0.15 14.13
CA GLY A 153 12.05 0.92 14.54
C GLY A 153 13.38 0.39 13.99
N TYR A 154 13.52 -0.93 13.85
CA TYR A 154 14.71 -1.54 13.24
C TYR A 154 14.73 -1.38 11.72
N LEU A 155 13.61 -1.67 11.07
CA LEU A 155 13.52 -1.73 9.60
C LEU A 155 13.47 -0.34 8.95
N ILE A 156 12.91 0.66 9.62
CA ILE A 156 12.91 2.03 9.10
C ILE A 156 14.33 2.57 8.91
N ALA A 157 15.25 2.22 9.80
CA ALA A 157 16.65 2.61 9.68
C ALA A 157 17.37 1.93 8.50
N VAL A 158 16.91 0.75 8.06
CA VAL A 158 17.41 0.07 6.85
C VAL A 158 16.87 0.81 5.61
N TYR A 159 15.58 1.10 5.59
CA TYR A 159 14.92 1.80 4.50
C TYR A 159 15.50 3.20 4.28
N GLU A 160 15.61 4.02 5.33
CA GLU A 160 16.09 5.42 5.25
C GLU A 160 17.54 5.53 4.75
N LYS A 161 18.34 4.47 4.89
CA LYS A 161 19.74 4.42 4.44
C LYS A 161 19.92 3.85 3.03
N ALA A 162 18.83 3.45 2.36
CA ALA A 162 18.87 2.77 1.07
C ALA A 162 18.12 3.58 -0.01
N PRO A 163 18.81 4.49 -0.74
CA PRO A 163 18.19 5.33 -1.77
C PRO A 163 17.47 4.55 -2.87
N ASP A 164 17.94 3.35 -3.20
CA ASP A 164 17.32 2.46 -4.16
C ASP A 164 15.93 1.98 -3.70
N LEU A 165 15.77 1.69 -2.41
CA LEU A 165 14.47 1.30 -1.83
C LEU A 165 13.50 2.49 -1.79
N ILE A 166 14.00 3.68 -1.49
CA ILE A 166 13.19 4.91 -1.49
C ILE A 166 12.62 5.17 -2.89
N ALA A 167 13.45 5.06 -3.94
CA ALA A 167 13.00 5.24 -5.32
C ALA A 167 11.96 4.19 -5.76
N GLU A 168 12.08 2.95 -5.29
CA GLU A 168 11.07 1.91 -5.54
C GLU A 168 9.77 2.20 -4.78
N HIS A 169 9.86 2.64 -3.53
CA HIS A 169 8.70 3.03 -2.73
C HIS A 169 7.93 4.18 -3.38
N GLU A 170 8.60 5.22 -3.88
CA GLU A 170 7.96 6.32 -4.62
C GLU A 170 7.19 5.84 -5.86
N ARG A 171 7.67 4.79 -6.55
CA ARG A 171 6.94 4.18 -7.68
C ARG A 171 5.69 3.48 -7.20
N GLN A 172 5.78 2.74 -6.09
CA GLN A 172 4.65 2.05 -5.49
C GLN A 172 3.58 3.03 -4.97
N GLU A 173 3.97 4.18 -4.41
CA GLU A 173 3.02 5.20 -3.95
C GLU A 173 2.14 5.76 -5.07
N VAL A 174 2.69 5.92 -6.28
CA VAL A 174 1.93 6.34 -7.47
C VAL A 174 0.86 5.32 -7.84
N GLU A 175 1.24 4.03 -7.89
CA GLU A 175 0.30 2.94 -8.17
C GLU A 175 -0.80 2.86 -7.10
N THR A 176 -0.40 2.97 -5.84
CA THR A 176 -1.31 2.88 -4.70
C THR A 176 -2.30 4.02 -4.65
N GLY A 177 -1.82 5.25 -4.86
CA GLY A 177 -2.67 6.43 -4.97
C GLY A 177 -3.65 6.31 -6.13
N CYS A 178 -3.22 5.74 -7.26
CA CYS A 178 -4.08 5.44 -8.40
C CYS A 178 -5.22 4.49 -8.03
N VAL A 179 -4.89 3.34 -7.44
CA VAL A 179 -5.86 2.29 -7.09
C VAL A 179 -6.86 2.82 -6.04
N LYS A 180 -6.36 3.49 -4.99
CA LYS A 180 -7.21 4.16 -3.99
C LYS A 180 -8.12 5.21 -4.64
N GLY A 181 -7.58 6.02 -5.55
CA GLY A 181 -8.33 7.02 -6.30
C GLY A 181 -9.45 6.43 -7.16
N TYR A 182 -9.21 5.30 -7.82
CA TYR A 182 -10.22 4.57 -8.60
C TYR A 182 -11.32 4.02 -7.69
N SER A 183 -10.95 3.37 -6.58
CA SER A 183 -11.90 2.81 -5.61
C SER A 183 -12.81 3.87 -4.98
N ASN A 184 -12.23 5.00 -4.56
CA ASN A 184 -12.95 6.13 -3.95
C ASN A 184 -13.96 6.78 -4.90
N ARG A 185 -13.85 6.54 -6.21
CA ARG A 185 -14.79 7.03 -7.23
C ARG A 185 -15.87 6.03 -7.60
N GLY A 186 -15.99 4.94 -6.85
CA GLY A 186 -16.98 3.89 -7.09
C GLY A 186 -16.52 2.81 -8.06
N GLY A 187 -15.25 2.80 -8.47
CA GLY A 187 -14.68 1.67 -9.21
C GLY A 187 -14.67 0.40 -8.36
N ARG A 188 -15.05 -0.75 -8.94
CA ARG A 188 -15.20 -2.04 -8.22
C ARG A 188 -14.56 -3.23 -8.93
N ASN A 189 -13.69 -2.98 -9.91
CA ASN A 189 -12.91 -4.03 -10.57
C ASN A 189 -11.42 -3.83 -10.21
N PHE A 190 -10.94 -4.62 -9.24
CA PHE A 190 -9.60 -4.47 -8.68
C PHE A 190 -8.50 -4.77 -9.71
N GLU A 191 -8.59 -5.89 -10.43
CA GLU A 191 -7.61 -6.27 -11.45
C GLU A 191 -7.47 -5.24 -12.57
N LYS A 192 -8.59 -4.70 -13.06
CA LYS A 192 -8.55 -3.62 -14.07
C LYS A 192 -7.96 -2.33 -13.51
N ALA A 193 -8.30 -2.00 -12.26
CA ALA A 193 -7.73 -0.84 -11.58
C ALA A 193 -6.22 -0.98 -11.48
N LEU A 194 -5.74 -2.12 -10.97
CA LEU A 194 -4.33 -2.43 -10.79
C LEU A 194 -3.57 -2.37 -12.12
N GLY A 195 -4.10 -3.00 -13.17
CA GLY A 195 -3.50 -2.97 -14.51
C GLY A 195 -3.37 -1.55 -15.09
N MET A 196 -4.47 -0.77 -15.03
CA MET A 196 -4.47 0.63 -15.47
C MET A 196 -3.51 1.49 -14.64
N CYS A 197 -3.41 1.24 -13.34
CA CYS A 197 -2.55 2.00 -12.43
C CYS A 197 -1.07 1.69 -12.62
N ARG A 198 -0.70 0.43 -12.85
CA ARG A 198 0.65 0.02 -13.26
C ARG A 198 1.06 0.68 -14.57
N CYS A 199 0.18 0.63 -15.58
CA CYS A 199 0.41 1.33 -16.85
C CYS A 199 0.61 2.83 -16.64
N THR A 200 -0.19 3.47 -15.78
CA THR A 200 -0.10 4.91 -15.52
C THR A 200 1.20 5.27 -14.79
N ARG A 201 1.60 4.49 -13.79
CA ARG A 201 2.89 4.61 -13.12
C ARG A 201 4.03 4.53 -14.14
N ASP A 202 4.02 3.49 -14.97
CA ASP A 202 5.07 3.29 -15.98
C ASP A 202 5.10 4.44 -17.00
N ALA A 203 3.93 4.95 -17.42
CA ALA A 203 3.83 6.12 -18.27
C ALA A 203 4.46 7.37 -17.62
N ILE A 204 4.27 7.58 -16.32
CA ILE A 204 4.88 8.69 -15.57
C ILE A 204 6.39 8.56 -15.56
N TYR A 205 6.91 7.41 -15.12
CA TYR A 205 8.36 7.22 -14.93
C TYR A 205 9.13 7.07 -16.24
N THR A 206 8.47 6.72 -17.35
CA THR A 206 9.10 6.66 -18.68
C THR A 206 9.01 7.97 -19.47
N ALA A 207 7.98 8.80 -19.24
CA ALA A 207 7.76 10.01 -20.01
C ALA A 207 8.34 11.27 -19.36
N LEU A 208 8.46 11.30 -18.04
CA LEU A 208 8.84 12.48 -17.27
C LEU A 208 10.23 12.38 -16.68
N THR A 209 10.96 13.49 -16.71
CA THR A 209 12.21 13.63 -15.94
C THR A 209 11.91 13.74 -14.44
N ASP A 210 12.92 13.55 -13.60
CA ASP A 210 12.79 13.65 -12.14
C ASP A 210 12.23 15.01 -11.72
N GLN A 211 12.72 16.09 -12.33
CA GLN A 211 12.24 17.45 -12.08
C GLN A 211 10.77 17.63 -12.48
N GLU A 212 10.36 17.06 -13.61
CA GLU A 212 8.96 17.11 -14.06
C GLU A 212 8.04 16.29 -13.13
N ARG A 213 8.52 15.18 -12.57
CA ARG A 213 7.77 14.40 -11.58
C ARG A 213 7.63 15.15 -10.26
N GLN A 214 8.70 15.78 -9.78
CA GLN A 214 8.65 16.63 -8.57
C GLN A 214 7.66 17.79 -8.74
N ASP A 215 7.70 18.48 -9.89
CA ASP A 215 6.74 19.54 -10.22
C ASP A 215 5.31 19.02 -10.27
N MET A 216 5.09 17.87 -10.93
CA MET A 216 3.79 17.21 -10.98
C MET A 216 3.25 16.90 -9.57
N PHE A 217 4.07 16.32 -8.69
CA PHE A 217 3.65 15.97 -7.32
C PHE A 217 3.45 17.20 -6.43
N ALA A 218 4.23 18.27 -6.60
CA ALA A 218 4.06 19.51 -5.86
C ALA A 218 2.74 20.23 -6.21
N HIS A 219 2.30 20.14 -7.47
CA HIS A 219 1.08 20.79 -7.98
C HIS A 219 -0.11 19.84 -8.17
N SER A 220 0.00 18.67 -7.56
CA SER A 220 -0.97 17.60 -7.36
C SER A 220 -2.44 18.02 -7.19
N GLY A 221 -2.67 19.10 -6.42
CA GLY A 221 -3.99 19.58 -6.02
C GLY A 221 -4.54 20.74 -6.85
N ASP A 222 -3.82 21.21 -7.89
CA ASP A 222 -4.21 22.36 -8.71
C ASP A 222 -4.53 21.93 -10.16
N PRO A 223 -5.81 21.66 -10.48
CA PRO A 223 -6.23 21.28 -11.83
C PRO A 223 -5.89 22.31 -12.90
N THR A 224 -5.79 23.59 -12.53
CA THR A 224 -5.49 24.68 -13.47
C THR A 224 -4.01 24.64 -13.85
N TYR A 225 -3.13 24.43 -12.87
CA TYR A 225 -1.71 24.23 -13.10
C TYR A 225 -1.45 22.98 -13.93
N MET A 226 -2.03 21.85 -13.52
CA MET A 226 -1.85 20.56 -14.20
C MET A 226 -2.27 20.60 -15.67
N GLN A 227 -3.26 21.41 -16.05
CA GLN A 227 -3.69 21.53 -17.44
C GLN A 227 -2.74 22.34 -18.32
N LYS A 228 -1.97 23.26 -17.72
CA LYS A 228 -1.07 24.19 -18.41
C LYS A 228 0.38 23.70 -18.40
N ALA A 229 0.75 22.83 -17.46
CA ALA A 229 2.10 22.32 -17.33
C ALA A 229 2.52 21.51 -18.57
N SER A 230 3.77 21.69 -19.00
CA SER A 230 4.32 21.07 -20.22
C SER A 230 4.35 19.53 -20.13
N TRP A 231 4.62 18.99 -18.93
CA TRP A 231 4.61 17.54 -18.67
C TRP A 231 3.22 16.91 -18.86
N SER A 232 2.13 17.68 -18.72
CA SER A 232 0.77 17.17 -18.88
C SER A 232 0.47 16.68 -20.30
N GLY A 233 1.06 17.33 -21.31
CA GLY A 233 0.96 16.93 -22.71
C GLY A 233 1.64 15.58 -22.97
N LYS A 234 2.80 15.35 -22.34
CA LYS A 234 3.54 14.08 -22.42
C LYS A 234 2.71 12.93 -21.84
N LEU A 235 2.11 13.17 -20.67
CA LEU A 235 1.31 12.15 -20.00
C LEU A 235 -0.02 11.88 -20.69
N ARG A 236 -0.72 12.88 -21.25
CA ARG A 236 -1.99 12.66 -21.96
C ARG A 236 -1.85 11.62 -23.07
N LYS A 237 -0.78 11.71 -23.87
CA LYS A 237 -0.53 10.78 -24.98
C LYS A 237 -0.24 9.34 -24.51
N LYS A 238 0.52 9.19 -23.43
CA LYS A 238 0.88 7.87 -22.86
C LYS A 238 -0.26 7.27 -22.03
N GLY A 239 -0.98 8.10 -21.30
CA GLY A 239 -2.05 7.75 -20.39
C GLY A 239 -3.35 7.30 -21.06
N GLN A 240 -3.63 7.75 -22.28
CA GLN A 240 -4.79 7.30 -23.05
C GLN A 240 -4.81 5.78 -23.26
N ALA A 241 -3.65 5.17 -23.52
CA ALA A 241 -3.55 3.71 -23.65
C ALA A 241 -3.86 2.98 -22.34
N CYS A 242 -3.47 3.55 -21.19
CA CYS A 242 -3.77 2.99 -19.88
C CYS A 242 -5.26 3.05 -19.56
N MET A 243 -5.94 4.13 -19.94
CA MET A 243 -7.38 4.29 -19.73
C MET A 243 -8.19 3.24 -20.50
N ALA A 244 -7.74 2.82 -21.68
CA ALA A 244 -8.42 1.81 -22.48
C ALA A 244 -8.51 0.44 -21.78
N MET A 245 -7.64 0.16 -20.79
CA MET A 245 -7.71 -1.05 -19.97
C MET A 245 -8.98 -1.13 -19.10
N LEU A 246 -9.62 0.02 -18.83
CA LEU A 246 -10.91 0.06 -18.14
C LEU A 246 -12.07 -0.26 -19.10
N ASP A 247 -11.92 0.07 -20.39
CA ASP A 247 -12.97 0.00 -21.42
C ASP A 247 -13.08 -1.38 -22.08
N THR A 248 -12.09 -2.26 -21.92
CA THR A 248 -12.18 -3.67 -22.35
C THR A 248 -13.25 -4.40 -21.52
N GLN A 249 -14.50 -4.39 -22.00
CA GLN A 249 -15.54 -5.33 -21.56
C GLN A 249 -15.07 -6.75 -21.92
N THR A 250 -14.67 -7.53 -20.93
CA THR A 250 -14.69 -8.98 -21.07
C THR A 250 -16.08 -9.45 -20.67
N GLN A 251 -16.72 -10.05 -21.66
CA GLN A 251 -17.95 -10.83 -21.61
C GLN A 251 -17.92 -11.90 -20.51
#